data_AF-A0A7V4JGV1-F1
#
_entry.id   AF-A0A7V4JGV1-F1
#
_cell.length_a   1.000
_cell.length_b   1.000
_cell.length_c   1.000
_cell.angle_alpha   90.00
_cell.angle_beta   90.00
_cell.angle_gamma   90.00
#
_symmetry.space_group_name_H-M   'P 1'
#
loop_
_entity.id
_entity.type
_entity.pdbx_description
1 polymer ?
#
loop_
_entity_poly.entity_id
_entity_poly.type
_entity_poly.pdbx_seq_one_letter_code
_entity_poly.pdbx_strand_id
1 'polypeptide(L)'
;MQIIVQEGEAMLSLTSAIQAPDENLRTSSITTVAGPVKVFYRDFEVIRVEAREGSLELLPAAVGAITWLRKDRRYQLRVGDQ
;
A
#
# COMPACT_ATOMS: atom_id res chain seq x y z
N MET A 1 20.66 6.65 2.83
CA MET A 1 19.69 5.99 1.93
C MET A 1 18.30 6.57 2.22
N GLN A 2 17.57 7.05 1.22
CA GLN A 2 16.35 7.86 1.41
C GLN A 2 15.09 7.04 1.10
N ILE A 3 14.11 7.06 2.00
CA ILE A 3 12.79 6.47 1.75
C ILE A 3 11.81 7.59 1.43
N ILE A 4 11.11 7.46 0.32
CA ILE A 4 10.06 8.39 -0.10
C ILE A 4 8.71 7.74 0.14
N VAL A 5 7.79 8.47 0.78
CA VAL A 5 6.41 8.04 0.98
C VAL A 5 5.51 8.86 0.07
N GLN A 6 4.63 8.20 -0.67
CA GLN A 6 3.53 8.80 -1.39
C GLN A 6 2.21 8.36 -0.76
N GLU A 7 1.44 9.31 -0.25
CA GLU A 7 0.08 9.09 0.22
C GLU A 7 -0.93 9.46 -0.88
N GLY A 8 -2.13 8.89 -0.82
CA GLY A 8 -3.24 9.25 -1.69
C GLY A 8 -4.31 8.15 -1.74
N GLU A 9 -5.14 8.18 -2.78
CA GLU A 9 -6.09 7.13 -3.09
C GLU A 9 -5.62 6.34 -4.30
N ALA A 10 -5.62 5.02 -4.18
CA ALA A 10 -5.23 4.13 -5.27
C ALA A 10 -6.08 2.86 -5.29
N MET A 11 -6.10 2.23 -6.45
CA MET A 11 -6.51 0.84 -6.62
C MET A 11 -5.25 -0.03 -6.76
N LEU A 12 -5.12 -0.99 -5.88
CA LEU A 12 -4.04 -1.97 -5.83
C LEU A 12 -4.55 -3.29 -6.37
N SER A 13 -3.93 -3.79 -7.44
CA SER A 13 -4.13 -5.17 -7.89
C SER A 13 -3.17 -6.08 -7.13
N LEU A 14 -3.64 -7.23 -6.66
CA LEU A 14 -2.83 -8.22 -5.97
C LEU A 14 -2.41 -9.34 -6.92
N THR A 15 -1.17 -9.81 -6.79
CA THR A 15 -0.67 -10.96 -7.58
C THR A 15 -1.31 -12.29 -7.14
N SER A 16 -1.77 -12.35 -5.89
CA SER A 16 -2.51 -13.48 -5.32
C SER A 16 -3.70 -12.98 -4.51
N ALA A 17 -4.81 -13.70 -4.57
CA ALA A 17 -5.97 -13.39 -3.74
C ALA A 17 -5.61 -13.53 -2.26
N ILE A 18 -6.03 -12.55 -1.44
CA ILE A 18 -5.92 -12.62 0.01
C ILE A 18 -7.29 -12.90 0.61
N GLN A 19 -7.31 -13.58 1.76
CA GLN A 19 -8.50 -13.69 2.59
C GLN A 19 -8.55 -12.50 3.54
N ALA A 20 -9.58 -11.67 3.43
CA ALA A 20 -9.82 -10.59 4.37
C ALA A 20 -11.21 -10.72 4.98
N PRO A 21 -11.33 -10.71 6.32
CA PRO A 21 -12.63 -10.60 6.97
C PRO A 21 -13.21 -9.20 6.73
N ASP A 22 -14.50 -9.13 6.42
CA ASP A 22 -15.26 -7.88 6.46
C ASP A 22 -15.74 -7.55 7.89
N GLU A 23 -16.44 -6.42 8.06
CA GLU A 23 -17.01 -6.00 9.34
C GLU A 23 -18.01 -7.01 9.93
N ASN A 24 -18.54 -7.91 9.11
CA ASN A 24 -19.45 -8.99 9.52
C ASN A 24 -18.72 -10.32 9.71
N LEU A 25 -17.39 -10.31 9.79
CA LEU A 25 -16.52 -11.48 9.94
C LEU A 25 -16.64 -12.50 8.78
N ARG A 26 -17.20 -12.10 7.63
CA ARG A 26 -17.24 -12.95 6.45
C ARG A 26 -15.90 -12.90 5.77
N THR A 27 -15.32 -14.06 5.50
CA THR A 27 -14.07 -14.14 4.75
C THR A 27 -14.36 -14.06 3.26
N SER A 28 -13.79 -13.06 2.60
CA SER A 28 -13.85 -12.94 1.14
C SER A 28 -12.46 -12.99 0.53
N SER A 29 -12.34 -13.67 -0.61
CA SER A 29 -11.16 -13.63 -1.46
C SER A 29 -11.13 -12.28 -2.17
N ILE A 30 -10.09 -11.49 -1.92
CA ILE A 30 -9.93 -10.17 -2.52
C ILE A 30 -8.69 -10.19 -3.42
N THR A 31 -8.85 -9.76 -4.67
CA THR A 31 -7.76 -9.56 -5.63
C THR A 31 -7.43 -8.09 -5.84
N THR A 32 -8.27 -7.18 -5.34
CA THR A 32 -8.13 -5.74 -5.53
C THR A 32 -8.46 -5.00 -4.25
N VAL A 33 -7.58 -4.09 -3.84
CA VAL A 33 -7.79 -3.21 -2.68
C VAL A 33 -7.84 -1.77 -3.17
N ALA A 34 -8.93 -1.06 -2.91
CA ALA A 34 -9.08 0.34 -3.29
C ALA A 34 -9.27 1.22 -2.05
N GLY A 35 -8.82 2.47 -2.14
CA GLY A 35 -9.02 3.49 -1.11
C GLY A 35 -7.72 4.21 -0.72
N PRO A 36 -7.65 4.77 0.50
CA PRO A 36 -6.47 5.43 1.01
C PRO A 36 -5.28 4.47 1.13
N VAL A 37 -4.14 4.87 0.58
CA VAL A 37 -2.89 4.10 0.59
C VAL A 37 -1.68 4.98 0.92
N LYS A 38 -0.63 4.34 1.43
CA LYS A 38 0.73 4.90 1.51
C LYS A 38 1.70 3.96 0.82
N VAL A 39 2.41 4.43 -0.19
CA VAL A 39 3.40 3.66 -0.93
C VAL A 39 4.78 4.16 -0.56
N PHE A 40 5.63 3.24 -0.11
CA PHE A 40 7.00 3.51 0.29
C PHE A 40 7.93 3.10 -0.85
N TYR A 41 8.77 4.05 -1.26
CA TYR A 41 9.74 3.88 -2.32
C TYR A 41 11.16 4.01 -1.78
N ARG A 42 12.05 3.19 -2.32
CA ARG A 42 13.50 3.31 -2.17
C ARG A 42 14.13 3.01 -3.51
N ASP A 43 15.02 3.89 -3.98
CA ASP A 43 15.74 3.74 -5.26
C ASP A 43 14.80 3.45 -6.45
N PHE A 44 13.64 4.12 -6.49
CA PHE A 44 12.56 3.96 -7.48
C PHE A 44 11.77 2.64 -7.41
N GLU A 45 12.08 1.76 -6.47
CA GLU A 45 11.33 0.53 -6.22
C GLU A 45 10.34 0.71 -5.08
N VAL A 46 9.18 0.02 -5.19
CA VAL A 46 8.24 -0.11 -4.07
C VAL A 46 8.84 -1.08 -3.07
N ILE A 47 8.96 -0.66 -1.81
CA ILE A 47 9.44 -1.51 -0.72
C ILE A 47 8.34 -1.93 0.26
N ARG A 48 7.23 -1.17 0.31
CA ARG A 48 6.08 -1.43 1.17
C ARG A 48 4.87 -0.65 0.67
N VAL A 49 3.68 -1.20 0.86
CA VAL A 49 2.40 -0.48 0.70
C VAL A 49 1.55 -0.67 1.95
N GLU A 50 1.05 0.42 2.51
CA GLU A 50 0.02 0.40 3.54
C GLU A 50 -1.32 0.76 2.89
N ALA A 51 -2.35 -0.05 3.15
CA ALA A 51 -3.71 0.13 2.66
C ALA A 51 -4.70 -0.02 3.82
N ARG A 52 -5.98 0.31 3.58
CA ARG A 52 -7.04 0.29 4.61
C ARG A 52 -6.62 1.03 5.88
N GLU A 53 -6.12 2.26 5.70
CA GLU A 53 -5.69 3.14 6.80
C GLU A 53 -4.61 2.53 7.70
N GLY A 54 -3.77 1.65 7.14
CA GLY A 54 -2.68 0.98 7.85
C GLY A 54 -3.05 -0.36 8.48
N SER A 55 -4.31 -0.80 8.39
CA SER A 55 -4.72 -2.14 8.85
C SER A 55 -4.24 -3.26 7.92
N LEU A 56 -3.84 -2.93 6.69
CA LEU A 56 -3.30 -3.88 5.73
C LEU A 56 -1.93 -3.42 5.23
N GLU A 57 -0.89 -4.17 5.58
CA GLU A 57 0.45 -4.00 5.00
C GLU A 57 0.66 -5.03 3.88
N LEU A 58 1.06 -4.54 2.70
CA LEU A 58 1.34 -5.34 1.52
C LEU A 58 2.83 -5.24 1.18
N LEU A 59 3.46 -6.41 1.05
CA LEU A 59 4.82 -6.52 0.55
C LEU A 59 4.85 -6.33 -0.98
N PRO A 60 5.96 -5.84 -1.56
CA PRO A 60 6.04 -5.55 -3.00
C PRO A 60 5.65 -6.73 -3.89
N ALA A 61 6.05 -7.95 -3.54
CA ALA A 61 5.76 -9.16 -4.32
C ALA A 61 4.25 -9.49 -4.39
N ALA A 62 3.46 -8.99 -3.44
CA ALA A 62 2.01 -9.19 -3.42
C ALA A 62 1.26 -8.17 -4.30
N VAL A 63 1.92 -7.10 -4.77
CA VAL A 63 1.32 -6.01 -5.53
C VAL A 63 1.59 -6.22 -7.02
N GLY A 64 0.54 -6.48 -7.80
CA GLY A 64 0.63 -6.61 -9.25
C GLY A 64 0.64 -5.25 -9.97
N ALA A 65 -0.18 -4.30 -9.51
CA ALA A 65 -0.22 -2.96 -10.05
C ALA A 65 -0.73 -1.94 -9.02
N ILE A 66 -0.25 -0.69 -9.14
CA ILE A 66 -0.72 0.46 -8.36
C ILE A 66 -1.29 1.48 -9.34
N THR A 67 -2.60 1.68 -9.31
CA THR A 67 -3.29 2.69 -10.11
C THR A 67 -3.72 3.83 -9.21
N TRP A 68 -3.03 4.96 -9.27
CA TRP A 68 -3.37 6.16 -8.51
C TRP A 68 -4.68 6.77 -9.02
N LEU A 69 -5.65 6.94 -8.12
CA LEU A 69 -6.89 7.68 -8.36
C LEU A 69 -6.69 9.16 -7.99
N ARG A 70 -5.98 9.40 -6.88
CA ARG A 70 -5.60 10.73 -6.40
C ARG A 70 -4.27 10.66 -5.67
N LYS A 71 -3.37 11.61 -5.91
CA LYS A 71 -2.09 11.72 -5.19
C LYS A 71 -2.15 12.88 -4.22
N ASP A 72 -1.76 12.61 -2.98
CA ASP A 72 -1.76 13.58 -1.90
C ASP A 72 -0.32 13.93 -1.52
N ARG A 73 0.02 13.78 -0.24
CA ARG A 73 1.31 14.16 0.30
C ARG A 73 2.40 13.24 -0.21
N ARG A 74 3.54 13.84 -0.55
CA ARG A 74 4.78 13.15 -0.82
C ARG A 74 5.86 13.71 0.08
N TYR A 75 6.54 12.85 0.82
CA TYR A 75 7.58 13.28 1.76
C TYR A 75 8.67 12.23 1.88
N GLN A 76 9.84 12.66 2.36
CA GLN A 76 10.96 11.79 2.64
C GLN A 76 10.97 11.44 4.13
N LEU A 77 11.07 10.15 4.46
CA LEU A 77 11.34 9.74 5.84
C LEU A 77 12.78 10.13 6.18
N ARG A 78 12.93 10.88 7.27
CA ARG A 78 14.23 11.08 7.88
C ARG A 78 14.62 9.77 8.55
N VAL A 79 15.81 9.27 8.24
CA VAL A 79 16.43 8.23 9.07
C VAL A 79 16.69 8.91 10.40
N GLY A 80 16.09 8.41 11.49
CA GLY A 80 16.34 8.96 12.81
C GLY A 80 17.84 8.85 13.09
N ASP A 81 18.46 9.96 13.50
CA ASP A 81 19.79 9.94 14.07
C ASP A 81 19.70 9.10 15.35
N GLN A 82 20.30 7.91 15.33
CA GLN A 82 20.58 7.12 16.54
C GLN A 82 21.78 7.70 17.27
#